data_AF-A0A8K0KGP5-F1
#
_entry.id   AF-A0A8K0KGP5-F1
#
_cell.length_a   1.000
_cell.length_b   1.000
_cell.length_c   1.000
_cell.angle_alpha   90.00
_cell.angle_beta   90.00
_cell.angle_gamma   90.00
#
_symmetry.space_group_name_H-M   'P 1'
#
loop_
_entity.id
_entity.type
_entity.pdbx_description
1 polymer ?
#
loop_
_entity_poly.entity_id
_entity_poly.type
_entity_poly.pdbx_seq_one_letter_code
_entity_poly.pdbx_strand_id
1 'polypeptide(L)'
;MEHKEECPINHDGSAGRMEVDAVLENFQRSEKRFGVRYGIYAGDGDAKTFKDVLDRQPYGEVFKVIKSECVGHLEKRICSRLRNIKRNC
;
A
#
# COMPACT_ATOMS: atom_id res chain seq x y z
N MET A 1 24.59 -24.87 -4.80
CA MET A 1 24.08 -23.55 -4.42
C MET A 1 24.68 -23.26 -3.05
N GLU A 2 25.76 -22.46 -3.00
CA GLU A 2 26.42 -22.09 -1.75
C GLU A 2 25.51 -21.16 -0.94
N HIS A 3 25.38 -21.44 0.36
CA HIS A 3 24.67 -20.60 1.31
C HIS A 3 25.56 -19.38 1.64
N LYS A 4 25.11 -18.17 1.32
CA LYS A 4 25.75 -16.93 1.81
C LYS A 4 25.37 -16.74 3.28
N GLU A 5 26.38 -16.56 4.14
CA GLU A 5 26.21 -16.31 5.59
C GLU A 5 25.41 -15.02 5.87
N GLU A 6 25.49 -14.04 4.97
CA GLU A 6 24.71 -12.79 5.07
C GLU A 6 23.34 -12.94 4.40
N CYS A 7 22.30 -12.90 5.23
CA CYS A 7 20.91 -12.83 4.77
C CYS A 7 20.61 -11.41 4.24
N PRO A 8 20.19 -11.23 2.97
CA PRO A 8 19.89 -9.92 2.41
C PRO A 8 18.51 -9.38 2.81
N ILE A 9 17.88 -9.95 3.85
CA ILE A 9 16.54 -9.56 4.28
C ILE A 9 16.55 -8.11 4.79
N ASN A 10 15.67 -7.29 4.24
CA ASN A 10 15.58 -5.86 4.54
C ASN A 10 14.26 -5.47 5.24
N HIS A 11 13.43 -6.46 5.57
CA HIS A 11 12.16 -6.26 6.25
C HIS A 11 11.90 -7.45 7.18
N ASP A 12 11.49 -7.14 8.40
CA ASP A 12 11.03 -8.12 9.38
C ASP A 12 9.50 -8.01 9.54
N GLY A 13 8.82 -9.16 9.61
CA GLY A 13 7.37 -9.23 9.75
C GLY A 13 6.64 -9.92 8.59
N SER A 14 5.35 -9.64 8.48
CA SER A 14 4.47 -10.29 7.49
C SER A 14 4.59 -9.62 6.12
N ALA A 15 4.44 -10.40 5.04
CA ALA A 15 4.46 -9.86 3.67
C ALA A 15 3.52 -8.64 3.45
N GLY A 16 2.33 -8.63 4.06
CA GLY A 16 1.41 -7.49 3.97
C GLY A 16 1.86 -6.23 4.72
N ARG A 17 2.78 -6.33 5.69
CA ARG A 17 3.36 -5.17 6.39
C ARG A 17 4.49 -4.51 5.60
N MET A 18 5.14 -5.26 4.72
CA MET A 18 6.22 -4.74 3.87
C MET A 18 5.78 -3.52 3.06
N GLU A 19 4.56 -3.55 2.51
CA GLU A 19 4.03 -2.43 1.74
C GLU A 19 3.77 -1.20 2.63
N VAL A 20 3.15 -1.40 3.80
CA VAL A 20 2.86 -0.31 4.74
C VAL A 20 4.15 0.37 5.18
N ASP A 21 5.15 -0.42 5.59
CA ASP A 21 6.40 0.10 6.12
C ASP A 21 7.21 0.81 5.03
N ALA A 22 7.26 0.25 3.81
CA ALA A 22 7.92 0.89 2.68
C ALA A 22 7.26 2.22 2.27
N VAL A 23 5.92 2.31 2.31
CA VAL A 23 5.19 3.55 1.99
C VAL A 23 5.51 4.64 3.02
N LEU A 24 5.50 4.30 4.31
CA LEU A 24 5.77 5.26 5.38
C LEU A 24 7.21 5.74 5.37
N GLU A 25 8.17 4.83 5.16
CA GLU A 25 9.58 5.19 5.02
C GLU A 25 9.76 6.18 3.86
N ASN A 26 9.14 5.90 2.70
CA ASN A 26 9.22 6.79 1.56
C ASN A 26 8.58 8.16 1.82
N PHE A 27 7.45 8.20 2.53
CA PHE A 27 6.76 9.45 2.87
C PHE A 27 7.61 10.32 3.78
N GLN A 28 8.12 9.75 4.87
CA GLN A 28 8.98 10.46 5.81
C GLN A 28 10.30 10.89 5.15
N ARG A 29 10.89 10.02 4.33
CA ARG A 29 12.14 10.33 3.60
C ARG A 29 11.95 11.48 2.62
N SER A 30 10.82 11.51 1.92
CA SER A 30 10.53 12.55 0.94
C SER A 30 10.34 13.92 1.60
N GLU A 31 9.61 13.97 2.70
CA GLU A 31 9.44 15.21 3.47
C GLU A 31 10.78 15.68 4.05
N LYS A 32 11.56 14.78 4.66
CA LYS A 32 12.86 15.12 5.25
C LYS A 32 13.89 15.58 4.23
N ARG A 33 13.93 14.95 3.05
CA ARG A 33 14.99 15.18 2.05
C ARG A 33 14.64 16.29 1.06
N PHE A 34 13.37 16.43 0.71
CA PHE A 34 12.92 17.32 -0.37
C PHE A 34 11.86 18.32 0.07
N GLY A 35 11.32 18.21 1.29
CA GLY A 35 10.27 19.09 1.79
C GLY A 35 8.92 18.88 1.09
N VAL A 36 8.71 17.73 0.46
CA VAL A 36 7.48 17.42 -0.29
C VAL A 36 6.69 16.28 0.37
N ARG A 37 5.36 16.34 0.23
CA ARG A 37 4.42 15.35 0.78
C ARG A 37 3.65 14.65 -0.33
N TYR A 38 3.45 13.36 -0.18
CA TYR A 38 2.56 12.59 -1.05
C TYR A 38 1.11 12.72 -0.59
N GLY A 39 0.28 13.39 -1.39
CA GLY A 39 -1.16 13.54 -1.12
C GLY A 39 -2.02 12.35 -1.51
N ILE A 40 -1.54 11.52 -2.44
CA ILE A 40 -2.30 10.42 -3.01
C ILE A 40 -1.50 9.14 -2.83
N TYR A 41 -2.11 8.13 -2.22
CA TYR A 41 -1.61 6.76 -2.18
C TYR A 41 -2.35 5.93 -3.23
N ALA A 42 -1.63 5.44 -4.24
CA ALA A 42 -2.14 4.53 -5.24
C ALA A 42 -1.77 3.09 -4.86
N GLY A 43 -2.75 2.27 -4.52
CA GLY A 43 -2.55 0.89 -4.08
C GLY A 43 -3.37 -0.13 -4.87
N ASP A 44 -3.01 -1.41 -4.72
CA ASP A 44 -3.64 -2.57 -5.40
C ASP A 44 -5.10 -2.83 -4.95
N GLY A 45 -5.58 -2.08 -3.96
CA GLY A 45 -6.95 -2.21 -3.45
C GLY A 45 -7.04 -3.10 -2.22
N ASP A 46 -5.91 -3.46 -1.60
CA ASP A 46 -5.91 -3.93 -0.22
C ASP A 46 -6.41 -2.79 0.69
N ALA A 47 -7.48 -3.05 1.42
CA ALA A 47 -8.10 -2.07 2.30
C ALA A 47 -7.36 -1.94 3.63
N LYS A 48 -6.63 -2.98 4.03
CA LYS A 48 -5.92 -3.05 5.31
C LYS A 48 -4.65 -2.21 5.25
N THR A 49 -3.87 -2.31 4.17
CA THR A 49 -2.66 -1.49 3.95
C THR A 49 -2.96 0.00 4.05
N PHE A 50 -3.98 0.48 3.33
CA PHE A 50 -4.32 1.91 3.36
C PHE A 50 -4.81 2.38 4.73
N LYS A 51 -5.61 1.55 5.41
CA LYS A 51 -6.05 1.87 6.77
C LYS A 51 -4.86 2.01 7.72
N ASP A 52 -3.91 1.07 7.66
CA ASP A 52 -2.71 1.11 8.50
C ASP A 52 -1.83 2.35 8.18
N VAL A 53 -1.75 2.78 6.91
CA VAL A 53 -1.07 4.03 6.53
C VAL A 53 -1.78 5.26 7.12
N LEU A 54 -3.11 5.31 7.09
CA LEU A 54 -3.89 6.41 7.66
C LEU A 54 -3.75 6.48 9.18
N ASP A 55 -3.86 5.34 9.86
CA ASP A 55 -3.81 5.23 11.32
C ASP A 55 -2.44 5.68 11.85
N ARG A 56 -1.38 5.48 11.06
CA ARG A 56 -0.01 5.92 11.40
C ARG A 56 0.27 7.40 11.12
N GLN A 57 -0.67 8.12 10.50
CA GLN A 57 -0.62 9.57 10.26
C GLN A 57 0.78 10.08 9.84
N PRO A 58 1.28 9.70 8.64
CA PRO A 58 2.66 9.97 8.23
C PRO A 58 3.08 11.45 8.25
N TYR A 59 2.10 12.35 8.15
CA TYR A 59 2.30 13.81 8.18
C TYR A 59 1.53 14.48 9.33
N GLY A 60 1.12 13.70 10.35
CA GLY A 60 0.27 14.15 11.45
C GLY A 60 -1.17 14.50 11.03
N GLU A 61 -1.91 15.14 11.94
CA GLU A 61 -3.32 15.53 11.72
C GLU A 61 -3.50 16.62 10.66
N VAL A 62 -2.42 17.34 10.33
CA VAL A 62 -2.43 18.50 9.43
C VAL A 62 -2.64 18.10 7.98
N PHE A 63 -2.24 16.88 7.58
CA PHE A 63 -2.32 16.45 6.19
C PHE A 63 -2.71 14.98 6.05
N LYS A 64 -3.90 14.74 5.52
CA LYS A 64 -4.45 13.40 5.29
C LYS A 64 -4.18 12.92 3.87
N VAL A 65 -3.68 11.70 3.76
CA VAL A 65 -3.41 11.02 2.48
C VAL A 65 -4.71 10.46 1.92
N ILE A 66 -4.93 10.64 0.61
CA ILE A 66 -6.13 10.17 -0.08
C ILE A 66 -5.81 8.87 -0.81
N LYS A 67 -6.68 7.86 -0.70
CA LYS A 67 -6.55 6.63 -1.48
C LYS A 67 -7.02 6.86 -2.91
N SER A 68 -6.22 6.40 -3.86
CA SER A 68 -6.64 6.17 -5.24
C SER A 68 -6.55 4.66 -5.52
N GLU A 69 -7.59 4.11 -6.13
CA GLU A 69 -7.62 2.69 -6.50
C GLU A 69 -7.09 2.52 -7.93
N CYS A 70 -6.36 1.44 -8.17
CA CYS A 70 -5.94 1.07 -9.52
C CYS A 70 -7.17 0.72 -10.37
N VAL A 71 -7.27 1.32 -11.57
CA VAL A 71 -8.35 1.07 -12.54
C VAL A 71 -8.45 -0.42 -12.87
N GLY A 72 -7.31 -1.10 -13.09
CA GLY A 72 -7.30 -2.54 -13.35
C GLY A 72 -7.85 -3.38 -12.20
N HIS A 73 -7.67 -2.94 -10.94
CA HIS A 73 -8.27 -3.64 -9.79
C HIS A 73 -9.77 -3.37 -9.67
N LEU A 74 -10.21 -2.15 -10.00
CA LEU A 74 -11.62 -1.84 -10.10
C LEU A 74 -12.31 -2.70 -11.17
N GLU A 75 -11.72 -2.80 -12.36
CA GLU A 75 -12.23 -3.63 -13.45
C GLU A 75 -12.33 -5.11 -13.05
N LYS A 76 -11.26 -5.70 -12.50
CA LYS A 76 -11.28 -7.09 -12.00
C LYS A 76 -12.40 -7.32 -10.99
N ARG A 77 -12.59 -6.39 -10.06
CA ARG A 77 -13.64 -6.44 -9.03
C ARG A 77 -15.04 -6.40 -9.65
N ILE A 78 -15.28 -5.50 -10.60
CA ILE A 78 -16.55 -5.39 -11.33
C ILE A 78 -16.81 -6.66 -12.15
N CYS A 79 -15.85 -7.10 -12.96
CA CYS A 79 -15.97 -8.31 -13.78
C CYS A 79 -16.22 -9.57 -12.95
N SER A 80 -15.64 -9.69 -11.76
CA SER A 80 -15.89 -10.79 -10.83
C SER A 80 -17.35 -10.77 -10.34
N ARG A 81 -17.84 -9.61 -9.89
CA ARG A 81 -19.23 -9.44 -9.42
C ARG A 81 -20.25 -9.74 -10.52
N LEU A 82 -20.04 -9.23 -11.73
CA LEU A 82 -20.92 -9.48 -12.88
C LEU A 82 -20.98 -10.98 -13.24
N ARG A 83 -19.83 -11.68 -13.23
CA ARG A 83 -19.79 -13.13 -13.49
C ARG A 83 -20.48 -13.95 -12.41
N ASN A 84 -20.40 -13.53 -11.14
CA ASN A 84 -21.11 -14.20 -10.05
C ASN A 84 -22.62 -14.02 -10.17
N ILE A 85 -23.10 -12.83 -10.53
CA ILE A 85 -24.53 -12.61 -10.82
C ILE A 85 -24.99 -13.55 -11.93
N LYS A 86 -24.27 -13.61 -13.05
CA LYS A 86 -24.60 -14.50 -14.18
C LYS A 86 -24.65 -15.98 -13.78
N ARG A 87 -23.78 -16.43 -12.86
CA ARG A 87 -23.74 -17.83 -12.39
C ARG A 87 -24.84 -18.19 -11.41
N ASN A 88 -25.36 -17.19 -10.70
CA ASN A 88 -26.37 -17.35 -9.65
C ASN A 88 -27.79 -17.01 -10.16
N CYS A 89 -27.93 -16.78 -11.47
CA CYS A 89 -29.20 -16.80 -12.21
C CYS A 89 -29.33 -18.14 -12.92
#